data_AF-K2PY20-F1
#
_entry.id   AF-K2PY20-F1
#
_cell.length_a   1.000
_cell.length_b   1.000
_cell.length_c   1.000
_cell.angle_alpha   90.00
_cell.angle_beta   90.00
_cell.angle_gamma   90.00
#
_symmetry.space_group_name_H-M   'P 1'
#
loop_
_entity.id
_entity.type
_entity.pdbx_description
1 polymer ?
#
loop_
_entity_poly.entity_id
_entity_poly.type
_entity_poly.pdbx_seq_one_letter_code
_entity_poly.pdbx_strand_id
1 'polypeptide(L)'
;MENLKRFINEDQNPTRLEKTLQNINQLLTTDESISGIVVQKKLINISPDAIALTNKRIIICRPKKLGLTMKFDDFPWKQVAKCHLIEGVIGSRFEVLTVNKTLFTIDYLPKTQARMLYRYAQEQEERMIDYRREQHLENAQGASGGFVVNTSEINNKEHTATTTNPEG
;
A
#
# COMPACT_ATOMS: atom_id res chain seq x y z
N MET A 1 -8.85 -22.62 13.56
CA MET A 1 -8.56 -23.52 12.41
C MET A 1 -9.63 -23.46 11.31
N GLU A 2 -10.81 -22.86 11.50
CA GLU A 2 -11.89 -22.83 10.48
C GLU A 2 -11.58 -22.05 9.19
N ASN A 3 -10.65 -21.08 9.21
CA ASN A 3 -10.33 -20.25 8.04
C ASN A 3 -9.27 -20.83 7.08
N LEU A 4 -8.78 -22.05 7.32
CA LEU A 4 -7.78 -22.67 6.45
C LEU A 4 -8.41 -23.21 5.14
N LYS A 5 -9.63 -23.76 5.23
CA LYS A 5 -10.32 -24.42 4.10
C LYS A 5 -10.53 -23.50 2.91
N ARG A 6 -10.76 -22.19 3.13
CA ARG A 6 -10.95 -21.21 2.05
C ARG A 6 -9.68 -20.92 1.24
N PHE A 7 -8.51 -21.29 1.75
CA PHE A 7 -7.22 -21.05 1.09
C PHE A 7 -6.58 -22.33 0.55
N ILE A 8 -7.00 -23.49 1.04
CA ILE A 8 -6.59 -24.79 0.51
C ILE A 8 -7.28 -25.01 -0.84
N ASN A 9 -6.48 -25.32 -1.84
CA ASN A 9 -6.87 -25.76 -3.17
C ASN A 9 -5.86 -26.81 -3.64
N GLU A 10 -6.19 -27.61 -4.67
CA GLU A 10 -5.39 -28.76 -5.14
C GLU A 10 -3.90 -28.42 -5.39
N ASP A 11 -3.61 -27.18 -5.78
CA ASP A 11 -2.28 -26.72 -6.13
C ASP A 11 -1.43 -26.19 -4.95
N GLN A 12 -1.97 -26.11 -3.73
CA GLN A 12 -1.23 -25.66 -2.54
C GLN A 12 -0.94 -26.82 -1.59
N ASN A 13 0.31 -26.93 -1.13
CA ASN A 13 0.66 -27.90 -0.09
C ASN A 13 0.06 -27.47 1.26
N PRO A 14 -0.84 -28.26 1.87
CA PRO A 14 -1.61 -27.85 3.05
C PRO A 14 -0.72 -27.61 4.27
N THR A 15 0.28 -28.45 4.50
CA THR A 15 1.23 -28.31 5.62
C THR A 15 2.05 -27.02 5.52
N ARG A 16 2.51 -26.68 4.31
CA ARG A 16 3.28 -25.44 4.08
C ARG A 16 2.39 -24.21 4.23
N LEU A 17 1.16 -24.28 3.73
CA LEU A 17 0.17 -23.21 3.86
C LEU A 17 -0.18 -22.95 5.33
N GLU A 18 -0.42 -24.00 6.11
CA GLU A 18 -0.73 -23.90 7.54
C GLU A 18 0.40 -23.23 8.33
N LYS A 19 1.65 -23.67 8.14
CA LYS A 19 2.82 -23.02 8.77
C LYS A 19 2.94 -21.54 8.39
N THR A 20 2.71 -21.23 7.12
CA THR A 20 2.77 -19.85 6.64
C THR A 20 1.65 -19.01 7.28
N LEU A 21 0.43 -19.52 7.35
CA LEU A 21 -0.69 -18.87 8.02
C LEU A 21 -0.41 -18.63 9.51
N GLN A 22 0.16 -19.60 10.21
CA GLN A 22 0.55 -19.44 11.62
C GLN A 22 1.56 -18.32 11.81
N ASN A 23 2.57 -18.22 10.93
CA ASN A 23 3.55 -17.15 10.97
C ASN A 23 2.91 -15.79 10.70
N ILE A 24 2.08 -15.69 9.66
CA ILE A 24 1.45 -14.42 9.27
C ILE A 24 0.44 -13.95 10.31
N ASN A 25 -0.33 -14.85 10.92
CA ASN A 25 -1.27 -14.50 11.98
C ASN A 25 -0.58 -13.83 13.18
N GLN A 26 0.68 -14.16 13.47
CA GLN A 26 1.45 -13.50 14.53
C GLN A 26 1.92 -12.09 14.15
N LEU A 27 1.86 -11.73 12.87
CA LEU A 27 2.25 -10.42 12.35
C LEU A 27 1.06 -9.47 12.19
N LEU A 28 -0.18 -9.99 12.23
CA LEU A 28 -1.38 -9.19 12.01
C LEU A 28 -1.58 -8.21 13.17
N THR A 29 -1.89 -6.96 12.80
CA THR A 29 -2.31 -5.93 13.75
C THR A 29 -3.79 -6.08 14.11
N THR A 30 -4.26 -5.38 15.15
CA THR A 30 -5.69 -5.32 15.49
C THR A 30 -6.53 -4.94 14.27
N ASP A 31 -7.65 -5.63 14.04
CA ASP A 31 -8.53 -5.44 12.87
C ASP A 31 -7.87 -5.71 11.50
N GLU A 32 -6.75 -6.43 11.47
CA GLU A 32 -6.12 -6.91 10.25
C GLU A 32 -6.53 -8.36 9.98
N SER A 33 -6.98 -8.65 8.76
CA SER A 33 -7.44 -9.97 8.33
C SER A 33 -6.86 -10.36 6.99
N ILE A 34 -6.44 -11.63 6.87
CA ILE A 34 -5.91 -12.20 5.63
C ILE A 34 -7.07 -12.39 4.65
N SER A 35 -6.95 -11.79 3.48
CA SER A 35 -7.91 -11.92 2.37
C SER A 35 -7.44 -12.91 1.31
N GLY A 36 -6.12 -13.08 1.16
CA GLY A 36 -5.55 -14.09 0.28
C GLY A 36 -4.16 -14.49 0.74
N ILE A 37 -3.81 -15.76 0.55
CA ILE A 37 -2.46 -16.27 0.83
C ILE A 37 -2.07 -17.35 -0.18
N VAL A 38 -0.84 -17.28 -0.66
CA VAL A 38 -0.31 -18.21 -1.64
C VAL A 38 1.13 -18.57 -1.32
N VAL A 39 1.39 -19.88 -1.30
CA VAL A 39 2.74 -20.43 -1.15
C VAL A 39 3.29 -20.80 -2.53
N GLN A 40 4.54 -20.44 -2.78
CA GLN A 40 5.25 -20.75 -4.03
C GLN A 40 5.32 -22.27 -4.29
N LYS A 41 5.10 -22.68 -5.55
CA LYS A 41 5.39 -24.04 -6.02
C LYS A 41 6.90 -24.21 -6.14
N LYS A 42 7.49 -25.09 -5.33
CA LYS A 42 8.91 -25.50 -5.48
C LYS A 42 9.05 -27.01 -5.45
N LEU A 43 9.87 -27.51 -6.36
CA LEU A 43 10.22 -28.93 -6.57
C LEU A 43 11.40 -29.42 -5.69
N ILE A 44 12.00 -28.55 -4.87
CA ILE A 44 13.21 -28.83 -4.06
C ILE A 44 12.93 -28.62 -2.56
N ASN A 45 13.69 -29.29 -1.69
CA ASN A 45 13.59 -29.29 -0.21
C ASN A 45 13.94 -27.96 0.50
N ILE A 46 13.87 -26.82 -0.18
CA ILE A 46 14.07 -25.50 0.45
C ILE A 46 12.69 -24.91 0.80
N SER A 47 12.59 -24.26 1.96
CA SER A 47 11.37 -23.54 2.36
C SER A 47 10.95 -22.54 1.26
N PRO A 48 9.70 -22.60 0.77
CA PRO A 48 9.24 -21.75 -0.32
C PRO A 48 8.94 -20.32 0.16
N ASP A 49 9.03 -19.37 -0.77
CA ASP A 49 8.50 -18.02 -0.54
C ASP A 49 6.97 -18.09 -0.48
N ALA A 50 6.37 -17.13 0.21
CA ALA A 50 4.92 -16.97 0.24
C ALA A 50 4.53 -15.49 0.20
N ILE A 51 3.30 -15.24 -0.24
CA ILE A 51 2.70 -13.90 -0.27
C ILE A 51 1.32 -13.98 0.37
N ALA A 52 1.00 -13.00 1.21
CA ALA A 52 -0.34 -12.79 1.74
C ALA A 52 -0.79 -11.34 1.53
N LEU A 53 -2.06 -11.18 1.19
CA LEU A 53 -2.73 -9.90 1.06
C LEU A 53 -3.74 -9.79 2.20
N THR A 54 -3.64 -8.71 2.97
CA THR A 54 -4.56 -8.36 4.05
C THR A 54 -5.38 -7.14 3.66
N ASN A 55 -6.39 -6.79 4.46
CA ASN A 55 -7.12 -5.54 4.32
C ASN A 55 -6.27 -4.28 4.58
N LYS A 56 -5.00 -4.41 5.01
CA LYS A 56 -4.12 -3.27 5.32
C LYS A 56 -2.85 -3.23 4.48
N ARG A 57 -2.30 -4.38 4.08
CA ARG A 57 -1.01 -4.46 3.40
C ARG A 57 -0.81 -5.77 2.63
N ILE A 58 0.21 -5.77 1.78
CA ILE A 58 0.82 -6.96 1.21
C ILE A 58 1.96 -7.40 2.13
N ILE A 59 2.09 -8.70 2.39
CA ILE A 59 3.17 -9.31 3.18
C ILE A 59 3.85 -10.37 2.31
N ILE A 60 5.15 -10.23 2.08
CA ILE A 60 5.96 -11.25 1.38
C ILE A 60 6.89 -11.93 2.40
N CYS A 61 6.74 -13.24 2.53
CA CYS A 61 7.51 -14.10 3.41
C CYS A 61 8.63 -14.78 2.61
N ARG A 62 9.89 -14.51 2.96
CA ARG A 62 11.08 -15.06 2.30
C ARG A 62 11.94 -15.85 3.28
N PRO A 63 11.97 -17.19 3.21
CA PRO A 63 12.89 -17.99 3.99
C PRO A 63 14.34 -17.67 3.64
N LYS A 64 15.19 -17.59 4.67
CA LYS A 64 16.64 -17.36 4.58
C LYS A 64 17.36 -18.47 5.32
N LYS A 65 18.64 -18.71 4.99
CA LYS A 65 19.49 -19.74 5.61
C LYS A 65 18.78 -21.10 5.66
N LEU A 66 18.33 -21.63 4.51
CA LEU A 66 17.60 -22.90 4.41
C LEU A 66 16.34 -23.02 5.30
N GLY A 67 15.70 -21.90 5.63
CA GLY A 67 14.48 -21.88 6.43
C GLY A 67 14.70 -21.70 7.93
N LEU A 68 15.95 -21.51 8.39
CA LEU A 68 16.25 -21.21 9.79
C LEU A 68 15.78 -19.81 10.20
N THR A 69 15.70 -18.88 9.25
CA THR A 69 15.26 -17.50 9.50
C THR A 69 14.24 -17.08 8.46
N MET A 70 13.30 -16.22 8.84
CA MET A 70 12.34 -15.61 7.92
C MET A 70 12.63 -14.13 7.75
N LYS A 71 12.58 -13.64 6.52
CA LYS A 71 12.47 -12.21 6.23
C LYS A 71 11.03 -11.91 5.82
N PHE A 72 10.46 -10.84 6.37
CA PHE A 72 9.17 -10.32 5.97
C PHE A 72 9.37 -8.97 5.29
N ASP A 73 8.75 -8.80 4.13
CA ASP A 73 8.70 -7.53 3.40
C ASP A 73 7.24 -7.09 3.33
N ASP A 74 6.90 -5.99 4.01
CA ASP A 74 5.52 -5.49 4.17
C ASP A 74 5.30 -4.22 3.34
N PHE A 75 4.17 -4.15 2.63
CA PHE A 75 3.79 -3.00 1.80
C PHE A 75 2.38 -2.54 2.16
N PRO A 76 2.22 -1.49 2.99
CA PRO A 76 0.93 -0.85 3.19
C PRO A 76 0.30 -0.47 1.85
N TRP A 77 -1.01 -0.67 1.68
CA TRP A 77 -1.68 -0.39 0.40
C TRP A 77 -1.46 1.04 -0.10
N LYS A 78 -1.34 2.01 0.81
CA LYS A 78 -0.98 3.40 0.49
C LYS A 78 0.37 3.56 -0.23
N GLN A 79 1.32 2.67 0.04
CA GLN A 79 2.67 2.65 -0.56
C GLN A 79 2.75 1.80 -1.83
N VAL A 80 1.70 1.05 -2.16
CA VAL A 80 1.60 0.29 -3.40
C VAL A 80 1.16 1.25 -4.51
N ALA A 81 1.97 1.33 -5.57
CA ALA A 81 1.63 2.08 -6.78
C ALA A 81 0.79 1.24 -7.74
N LYS A 82 1.21 -0.01 -7.96
CA LYS A 82 0.50 -0.98 -8.81
C LYS A 82 0.99 -2.41 -8.56
N CYS A 83 0.12 -3.37 -8.80
CA CYS A 83 0.43 -4.78 -8.85
C CYS A 83 0.28 -5.31 -10.28
N HIS A 84 1.06 -6.32 -10.63
CA HIS A 84 0.93 -7.03 -11.90
C HIS A 84 0.97 -8.53 -11.70
N LEU A 85 0.22 -9.24 -12.55
CA LEU A 85 0.24 -10.68 -12.66
C LEU A 85 0.74 -11.06 -14.05
N ILE A 86 1.82 -11.85 -14.11
CA ILE A 86 2.36 -12.41 -15.34
C ILE A 86 2.16 -13.92 -15.29
N GLU A 87 1.36 -14.47 -16.21
CA GLU A 87 1.19 -15.91 -16.33
C GLU A 87 2.34 -16.55 -17.11
N GLY A 88 3.08 -17.44 -16.47
CA GLY A 88 4.07 -18.29 -17.11
C GLY A 88 3.53 -19.70 -17.38
N VAL A 89 4.34 -20.54 -18.03
CA VAL A 89 3.97 -21.94 -18.31
C VAL A 89 3.84 -22.74 -17.01
N ILE A 90 4.84 -22.67 -16.14
CA ILE A 90 4.97 -23.48 -14.91
C ILE A 90 4.20 -22.87 -13.72
N GLY A 91 4.06 -21.54 -13.69
CA GLY A 91 3.38 -20.81 -12.64
C GLY A 91 3.32 -19.33 -12.98
N SER A 92 2.73 -18.54 -12.10
CA SER A 92 2.59 -17.09 -12.29
C SER A 92 3.63 -16.33 -11.48
N ARG A 93 4.04 -15.16 -11.98
CA ARG A 93 4.78 -14.14 -11.24
C ARG A 93 3.81 -13.06 -10.79
N PHE A 94 3.91 -12.68 -9.52
CA PHE A 94 3.23 -11.50 -8.98
C PHE A 94 4.26 -10.42 -8.70
N GLU A 95 3.96 -9.20 -9.13
CA GLU A 95 4.84 -8.04 -9.00
C GLU A 95 4.14 -6.95 -8.20
N VAL A 96 4.88 -6.29 -7.32
CA VAL A 96 4.45 -5.13 -6.54
C VAL A 96 5.41 -3.99 -6.87
N LEU A 97 4.89 -2.94 -7.52
CA LEU A 97 5.61 -1.68 -7.67
C LEU A 97 5.16 -0.74 -6.56
N THR A 98 6.12 -0.24 -5.80
CA THR A 98 5.87 0.77 -4.76
C THR A 98 5.89 2.18 -5.33
N VAL A 99 5.31 3.14 -4.60
CA VAL A 99 5.31 4.57 -4.96
C VAL A 99 6.71 5.16 -5.14
N ASN A 100 7.72 4.61 -4.48
CA ASN A 100 9.12 4.98 -4.64
C ASN A 100 9.83 4.24 -5.80
N LYS A 101 9.07 3.62 -6.71
CA LYS A 101 9.55 2.91 -7.91
C LYS A 101 10.42 1.67 -7.62
N THR A 102 10.26 1.04 -6.46
CA THR A 102 10.92 -0.22 -6.15
C THR A 102 10.03 -1.39 -6.58
N LEU A 103 10.60 -2.33 -7.34
CA LEU A 103 9.88 -3.52 -7.82
C LEU A 103 10.20 -4.72 -6.94
N PHE A 104 9.15 -5.35 -6.40
CA PHE A 104 9.25 -6.62 -5.69
C PHE A 104 8.52 -7.69 -6.47
N THR A 105 9.12 -8.88 -6.57
CA THR A 105 8.55 -10.00 -7.31
C THR A 105 8.47 -11.24 -6.44
N ILE A 106 7.51 -12.09 -6.77
CA ILE A 106 7.41 -13.48 -6.32
C ILE A 106 7.00 -14.36 -7.51
N ASP A 107 7.82 -15.37 -7.78
CA ASP A 107 7.67 -16.27 -8.93
C ASP A 107 7.04 -17.61 -8.54
N TYR A 108 6.67 -18.40 -9.56
CA TYR A 108 6.21 -19.79 -9.40
C TYR A 108 4.98 -19.93 -8.48
N LEU A 109 4.11 -18.93 -8.46
CA LEU A 109 2.84 -19.04 -7.75
C LEU A 109 1.89 -19.98 -8.51
N PRO A 110 1.12 -20.83 -7.80
CA PRO A 110 -0.05 -21.50 -8.35
C PRO A 110 -0.97 -20.53 -9.11
N LYS A 111 -1.28 -20.83 -10.39
CA LYS A 111 -1.95 -19.87 -11.29
C LYS A 111 -3.31 -19.43 -10.78
N THR A 112 -4.15 -20.38 -10.36
CA THR A 112 -5.50 -20.10 -9.87
C THR A 112 -5.49 -19.16 -8.67
N GLN A 113 -4.58 -19.39 -7.75
CA GLN A 113 -4.45 -18.62 -6.52
C GLN A 113 -3.77 -17.27 -6.78
N ALA A 114 -2.81 -17.21 -7.70
CA ALA A 114 -2.22 -15.96 -8.15
C ALA A 114 -3.25 -15.03 -8.81
N ARG A 115 -4.19 -15.58 -9.59
CA ARG A 115 -5.34 -14.83 -10.13
C ARG A 115 -6.25 -14.30 -9.03
N MET A 116 -6.54 -15.11 -8.00
CA MET A 116 -7.32 -14.65 -6.84
C MET A 116 -6.63 -13.51 -6.08
N LEU A 117 -5.31 -13.63 -5.84
CA LEU A 117 -4.54 -12.53 -5.24
C LEU A 117 -4.61 -11.28 -6.08
N TYR A 118 -4.45 -11.41 -7.41
CA TYR A 118 -4.48 -10.27 -8.32
C TYR A 118 -5.83 -9.57 -8.32
N ARG A 119 -6.94 -10.33 -8.35
CA ARG A 119 -8.28 -9.76 -8.21
C ARG A 119 -8.41 -8.92 -6.94
N TYR A 120 -8.00 -9.47 -5.79
CA TYR A 120 -8.06 -8.74 -4.53
C TYR A 120 -7.15 -7.49 -4.53
N ALA A 121 -5.95 -7.59 -5.09
CA ALA A 121 -5.03 -6.47 -5.20
C ALA A 121 -5.62 -5.32 -6.03
N GLN A 122 -6.29 -5.63 -7.14
CA GLN A 122 -6.98 -4.63 -7.96
C GLN A 122 -8.12 -3.95 -7.19
N GLU A 123 -8.92 -4.70 -6.43
CA GLU A 123 -9.95 -4.13 -5.56
C GLU A 123 -9.36 -3.20 -4.49
N GLN A 124 -8.18 -3.50 -3.93
CA GLN A 124 -7.51 -2.60 -2.99
C GLN A 124 -6.90 -1.38 -3.67
N GLU A 125 -6.36 -1.51 -4.88
CA GLU A 125 -5.84 -0.38 -5.66
C GLU A 125 -6.93 0.63 -5.98
N GLU A 126 -8.11 0.17 -6.39
CA GLU A 126 -9.29 1.01 -6.63
C GLU A 126 -9.68 1.80 -5.37
N ARG A 127 -9.79 1.12 -4.22
CA ARG A 127 -10.06 1.79 -2.93
C ARG A 127 -9.00 2.83 -2.57
N MET A 128 -7.73 2.57 -2.87
CA MET A 128 -6.64 3.52 -2.59
C MET A 128 -6.65 4.72 -3.54
N ILE A 129 -7.14 4.57 -4.77
CA ILE A 129 -7.35 5.68 -5.70
C ILE A 129 -8.43 6.62 -5.14
N ASP A 130 -9.56 6.06 -4.71
CA ASP A 130 -10.65 6.84 -4.14
C ASP A 130 -10.24 7.53 -2.83
N TYR A 131 -9.55 6.81 -1.94
CA TYR A 131 -8.99 7.38 -0.71
C TYR A 131 -8.06 8.57 -0.98
N ARG A 132 -7.17 8.47 -1.98
CA ARG A 132 -6.29 9.58 -2.37
C ARG A 132 -7.09 10.76 -2.91
N ARG A 133 -8.15 10.53 -3.67
CA ARG A 133 -9.02 11.58 -4.21
C ARG A 133 -9.69 12.36 -3.08
N GLU A 134 -10.26 11.68 -2.08
CA GLU A 134 -10.90 12.30 -0.91
C GLU A 134 -9.91 13.13 -0.11
N GLN A 135 -8.73 12.58 0.18
CA GLN A 135 -7.65 13.30 0.87
C GLN A 135 -7.21 14.55 0.11
N HIS A 136 -7.16 14.52 -1.22
CA HIS A 136 -6.84 15.70 -2.03
C HIS A 136 -7.91 16.79 -1.90
N LEU A 137 -9.20 16.42 -1.87
CA LEU A 137 -10.30 17.37 -1.73
C LEU A 137 -10.31 18.01 -0.33
N GLU A 138 -10.14 17.20 0.73
CA GLU A 138 -10.08 17.67 2.11
C GLU A 138 -8.91 18.64 2.32
N ASN A 139 -7.72 18.27 1.83
CA ASN A 139 -6.54 19.13 1.91
C ASN A 139 -6.69 20.42 1.09
N ALA A 140 -7.34 20.37 -0.08
CA ALA A 140 -7.60 21.56 -0.89
C ALA A 140 -8.59 22.52 -0.20
N GLN A 141 -9.64 21.99 0.44
CA GLN A 141 -10.59 22.78 1.22
C GLN A 141 -9.92 23.44 2.43
N GLY A 142 -9.11 22.69 3.19
CA GLY A 142 -8.33 23.21 4.31
C GLY A 142 -7.30 24.28 3.93
N ALA A 143 -6.67 24.15 2.75
CA ALA A 143 -5.72 25.15 2.24
C ALA A 143 -6.39 26.45 1.75
N SER A 144 -7.66 26.39 1.31
CA SER A 144 -8.39 27.55 0.79
C SER A 144 -9.10 28.40 1.86
N GLY A 145 -9.12 27.97 3.13
CA GLY A 145 -9.73 28.69 4.26
C GLY A 145 -8.93 29.87 4.80
N GLY A 146 -7.76 30.17 4.25
CA GLY A 146 -6.92 31.32 4.63
C GLY A 146 -7.38 32.62 3.96
N PHE A 147 -8.54 33.14 4.34
CA PHE A 147 -8.97 34.48 3.92
C PHE A 147 -8.12 35.54 4.64
N VAL A 148 -7.20 36.20 3.93
CA VAL A 148 -6.52 37.42 4.42
C VAL A 148 -7.49 38.59 4.25
N VAL A 149 -8.19 38.97 5.32
CA VAL A 149 -8.89 40.26 5.41
C VAL A 149 -7.82 41.35 5.49
N ASN A 150 -7.54 42.04 4.39
CA ASN A 150 -6.78 43.28 4.45
C ASN A 150 -7.78 44.43 4.68
N THR A 151 -8.10 44.71 5.93
CA THR A 151 -8.84 45.93 6.32
C THR A 151 -7.89 47.13 6.28
N SER A 152 -8.26 48.09 5.45
CA SER A 152 -7.61 49.37 5.16
C SER A 152 -7.34 50.26 6.38
N GLU A 153 -6.18 50.92 6.41
CA GLU A 153 -6.05 52.25 7.01
C GLU A 153 -5.90 53.29 5.91
N ILE A 154 -7.05 53.89 5.56
CA ILE A 154 -7.14 55.24 5.02
C ILE A 154 -6.70 56.17 6.15
N ASN A 155 -5.56 56.85 6.00
CA ASN A 155 -5.23 57.97 6.89
C ASN A 155 -4.98 59.23 6.09
N ASN A 156 -5.99 60.09 6.14
CA ASN A 156 -5.99 61.48 5.70
C ASN A 156 -4.78 62.22 6.30
N LYS A 157 -4.02 62.91 5.46
CA LYS A 157 -3.24 64.08 5.89
C LYS A 157 -3.67 65.27 5.06
N GLU A 158 -4.62 66.03 5.59
CA GLU A 158 -4.76 67.44 5.28
C GLU A 158 -4.32 68.28 6.48
N HIS A 159 -3.65 69.38 6.12
CA HIS A 159 -3.46 70.64 6.86
C HIS A 159 -2.44 70.71 8.00
N THR A 160 -1.34 71.43 7.71
CA THR A 160 -1.04 72.68 8.42
C THR A 160 -0.26 73.62 7.49
N ALA A 161 -0.90 74.75 7.16
CA ALA A 161 -0.30 75.90 6.52
C ALA A 161 0.14 76.89 7.60
N THR A 162 1.35 77.47 7.50
CA THR A 162 1.70 78.80 8.03
C THR A 162 2.99 79.27 7.31
N THR A 163 2.99 80.13 6.28
CA THR A 163 2.86 81.61 6.23
C THR A 163 4.22 82.29 6.00
N THR A 164 4.28 83.14 4.95
CA THR A 164 5.15 84.34 4.71
C THR A 164 6.66 84.13 4.47
N ASN A 165 7.34 84.80 3.53
CA ASN A 165 7.14 86.13 2.91
C ASN A 165 7.84 86.27 1.53
N PRO A 166 7.57 87.37 0.78
CA PRO A 166 8.11 87.67 -0.55
C PRO A 166 9.38 88.54 -0.52
N GLU A 167 9.88 88.84 -1.74
CA GLU A 167 10.85 89.89 -2.15
C GLU A 167 12.25 89.42 -2.58
N GLY A 168 12.61 89.77 -3.81
CA GLY A 168 13.92 89.56 -4.45
C GLY A 168 13.83 89.29 -5.94
#